data_AF-A0A4T0WYM3-F1
#
_entry.id   AF-A0A4T0WYM3-F1
#
_cell.length_a   1.000
_cell.length_b   1.000
_cell.length_c   1.000
_cell.angle_alpha   90.00
_cell.angle_beta   90.00
_cell.angle_gamma   90.00
#
_symmetry.space_group_name_H-M   'P 1'
#
loop_
_entity.id
_entity.type
_entity.pdbx_description
1 polymer ?
#
loop_
_entity_poly.entity_id
_entity_poly.type
_entity_poly.pdbx_seq_one_letter_code
_entity_poly.pdbx_strand_id
1 'polypeptide(L)'
;MFRNILNTARSVSRVSVIKNANVSGLRGGLLLSTQQSQLQNKQIRFYSHAPELTKEIISERVIELLESYSKTPEGVTINENTSFSKDLGYDSFDVVEVVMELEYEFSILIPDKEADEIKTVGQAVDFISRQPDAC
;
A
#
# COMPACT_ATOMS: atom_id res chain seq x y z
N MET A 1 -27.57 13.88 19.01
CA MET A 1 -28.81 13.09 18.84
C MET A 1 -28.62 12.16 17.64
N PHE A 2 -28.87 10.87 17.85
CA PHE A 2 -28.66 9.77 16.93
C PHE A 2 -29.65 9.76 15.75
N ARG A 3 -29.17 9.30 14.57
CA ARG A 3 -29.71 8.20 13.71
C ARG A 3 -29.30 8.42 12.24
N ASN A 4 -28.43 7.56 11.69
CA ASN A 4 -28.74 6.30 10.99
C ASN A 4 -29.33 6.53 9.57
N ILE A 5 -28.62 6.09 8.53
CA ILE A 5 -29.00 4.92 7.69
C ILE A 5 -28.01 4.80 6.53
N LEU A 6 -27.35 3.64 6.48
CA LEU A 6 -26.49 3.13 5.42
C LEU A 6 -27.31 2.93 4.14
N ASN A 7 -26.94 3.60 3.05
CA ASN A 7 -27.46 3.26 1.73
C ASN A 7 -26.56 2.19 1.08
N THR A 8 -27.09 0.98 1.12
CA THR A 8 -26.66 -0.22 0.42
C THR A 8 -27.02 -0.10 -1.07
N ALA A 9 -26.09 0.34 -1.90
CA ALA A 9 -26.23 0.24 -3.35
C ALA A 9 -25.53 -1.02 -3.86
N ARG A 10 -26.31 -2.10 -3.94
CA ARG A 10 -25.93 -3.37 -4.55
C ARG A 10 -25.73 -3.15 -6.06
N SER A 11 -24.48 -3.19 -6.51
CA SER A 11 -24.13 -3.27 -7.93
C SER A 11 -24.72 -4.55 -8.53
N VAL A 12 -25.70 -4.40 -9.42
CA VAL A 12 -26.27 -5.51 -10.19
C VAL A 12 -25.47 -5.63 -11.48
N SER A 13 -24.45 -6.49 -11.48
CA SER A 13 -23.76 -6.87 -12.70
C SER A 13 -24.73 -7.62 -13.62
N ARG A 14 -25.10 -6.97 -14.73
CA ARG A 14 -25.87 -7.58 -15.81
C ARG A 14 -25.04 -8.70 -16.44
N VAL A 15 -25.44 -9.95 -16.19
CA VAL A 15 -24.92 -11.11 -16.93
C VAL A 15 -25.65 -11.16 -18.26
N SER A 16 -24.92 -10.91 -19.36
CA SER A 16 -25.39 -11.16 -20.72
C SER A 16 -25.45 -12.67 -20.98
N VAL A 17 -26.66 -13.19 -21.15
CA VAL A 17 -26.93 -14.59 -21.53
C VAL A 17 -26.54 -14.81 -22.98
N ILE A 18 -25.48 -15.57 -23.23
CA ILE A 18 -25.11 -16.07 -24.56
C ILE A 18 -26.08 -17.20 -24.92
N LYS A 19 -26.91 -17.00 -25.95
CA LYS A 19 -27.71 -18.05 -26.59
C LYS A 19 -26.88 -18.66 -27.71
N ASN A 20 -26.44 -19.91 -27.57
CA ASN A 20 -26.02 -20.71 -28.72
C ASN A 20 -26.91 -21.94 -28.83
N ALA A 21 -27.74 -21.93 -29.87
CA ALA A 21 -28.51 -23.06 -30.34
C ALA A 21 -27.63 -23.94 -31.24
N ASN A 22 -27.77 -25.26 -31.13
CA ASN A 22 -27.63 -26.15 -32.27
C ASN A 22 -28.45 -27.42 -32.04
N VAL A 23 -29.47 -27.60 -32.88
CA VAL A 23 -30.37 -28.75 -32.90
C VAL A 23 -29.99 -29.59 -34.10
N SER A 24 -29.71 -30.89 -33.91
CA SER A 24 -30.23 -32.03 -34.70
C SER A 24 -29.35 -33.28 -34.55
N GLY A 25 -29.97 -34.45 -34.26
CA GLY A 25 -29.27 -35.74 -34.33
C GLY A 25 -29.75 -36.86 -33.39
N LEU A 26 -30.93 -37.41 -33.67
CA LEU A 26 -31.36 -38.83 -33.53
C LEU A 26 -30.83 -39.77 -32.41
N ARG A 27 -31.79 -40.14 -31.55
CA ARG A 27 -32.16 -41.50 -31.06
C ARG A 27 -31.12 -42.39 -30.36
N GLY A 28 -31.42 -42.66 -29.08
CA GLY A 28 -31.31 -43.99 -28.47
C GLY A 28 -30.37 -44.07 -27.28
N GLY A 29 -30.90 -44.36 -26.10
CA GLY A 29 -30.10 -44.80 -24.94
C GLY A 29 -30.34 -43.99 -23.67
N LEU A 30 -31.22 -44.53 -22.84
CA LEU A 30 -31.31 -44.31 -21.40
C LEU A 30 -29.91 -44.35 -20.75
N LEU A 31 -29.56 -43.30 -20.00
CA LEU A 31 -28.93 -43.31 -18.68
C LEU A 31 -28.52 -41.86 -18.35
N LEU A 32 -29.47 -41.12 -17.76
CA LEU A 32 -29.20 -39.85 -17.13
C LEU A 32 -28.48 -40.12 -15.81
N SER A 33 -27.19 -40.45 -15.86
CA SER A 33 -26.34 -40.28 -14.69
C SER A 33 -26.07 -38.79 -14.57
N THR A 34 -26.74 -38.15 -13.62
CA THR A 34 -26.35 -36.84 -13.10
C THR A 34 -24.94 -36.99 -12.53
N GLN A 35 -23.93 -36.91 -13.38
CA GLN A 35 -22.57 -36.68 -12.94
C GLN A 35 -22.53 -35.20 -12.58
N GLN A 36 -22.84 -34.91 -11.31
CA GLN A 36 -22.42 -33.68 -10.66
C GLN A 36 -20.90 -33.65 -10.73
N SER A 37 -20.36 -33.12 -11.83
CA SER A 37 -19.01 -32.62 -11.88
C SER A 37 -18.98 -31.47 -10.87
N GLN A 38 -18.49 -31.81 -9.69
CA GLN A 38 -18.24 -30.94 -8.56
C GLN A 38 -17.62 -29.66 -9.12
N LEU A 39 -18.38 -28.56 -9.06
CA LEU A 39 -17.83 -27.23 -9.26
C LEU A 39 -16.72 -27.13 -8.23
N GLN A 40 -15.47 -27.31 -8.67
CA GLN A 40 -14.31 -27.00 -7.86
C GLN A 40 -14.42 -25.51 -7.59
N ASN A 41 -15.05 -25.20 -6.47
CA ASN A 41 -15.16 -23.87 -5.91
C ASN A 41 -13.73 -23.52 -5.51
N LYS A 42 -12.96 -23.04 -6.50
CA LYS A 42 -11.60 -22.54 -6.31
C LYS A 42 -11.79 -21.23 -5.58
N GLN A 43 -11.96 -21.34 -4.26
CA GLN A 43 -12.01 -20.20 -3.36
C GLN A 43 -10.78 -19.36 -3.66
N ILE A 44 -10.99 -18.18 -4.24
CA ILE A 44 -9.94 -17.17 -4.40
C ILE A 44 -9.58 -16.79 -2.96
N ARG A 45 -8.43 -17.29 -2.50
CA ARG A 45 -7.91 -16.94 -1.18
C ARG A 45 -7.48 -15.48 -1.26
N PHE A 46 -8.29 -14.61 -0.68
CA PHE A 46 -7.88 -13.24 -0.39
C PHE A 46 -6.90 -13.31 0.78
N TYR A 47 -5.60 -13.34 0.46
CA TYR A 47 -4.58 -13.02 1.44
C TYR A 47 -4.70 -11.53 1.78
N SER A 48 -4.37 -11.15 3.01
CA SER A 48 -4.21 -9.74 3.38
C SER A 48 -3.16 -9.12 2.47
N HIS A 49 -3.58 -8.43 1.42
CA HIS A 49 -2.69 -7.55 0.68
C HIS A 49 -2.40 -6.39 1.62
N ALA A 50 -1.14 -6.23 2.00
CA ALA A 50 -0.72 -5.04 2.73
C ALA A 50 -1.15 -3.81 1.90
N PRO A 51 -1.63 -2.74 2.56
CA PRO A 51 -1.95 -1.51 1.84
C PRO A 51 -0.73 -1.08 1.02
N GLU A 52 -0.97 -0.65 -0.23
CA GLU A 52 0.11 -0.10 -1.06
C GLU A 52 0.76 1.06 -0.31
N LEU A 53 2.10 1.09 -0.31
CA LEU A 53 2.86 2.15 0.32
C LEU A 53 2.68 3.44 -0.49
N THR A 54 1.65 4.20 -0.15
CA THR A 54 1.36 5.50 -0.77
C THR A 54 2.28 6.58 -0.20
N LYS A 55 2.55 7.63 -0.99
CA LYS A 55 3.43 8.73 -0.56
C LYS A 55 2.94 9.38 0.73
N GLU A 56 1.63 9.46 0.92
CA GLU A 56 0.99 10.00 2.11
C GLU A 56 1.36 9.19 3.36
N ILE A 57 1.29 7.85 3.30
CA ILE A 57 1.65 6.97 4.42
C ILE A 57 3.14 7.07 4.75
N ILE A 58 3.99 7.14 3.72
CA ILE A 58 5.43 7.34 3.92
C ILE A 58 5.67 8.66 4.64
N SER A 59 5.03 9.74 4.19
CA SER A 59 5.20 11.06 4.80
C SER A 59 4.79 11.09 6.27
N GLU A 60 3.69 10.41 6.62
CA GLU A 60 3.21 10.31 8.00
C GLU A 60 4.22 9.56 8.87
N ARG A 61 4.67 8.37 8.45
CA ARG A 61 5.67 7.57 9.19
C ARG A 61 7.00 8.29 9.35
N VAL A 62 7.46 9.01 8.31
CA VAL A 62 8.70 9.79 8.39
C VAL A 62 8.56 10.95 9.40
N ILE A 63 7.42 11.63 9.41
CA ILE A 63 7.17 12.71 10.38
C ILE A 63 7.11 12.14 11.80
N GLU A 64 6.41 11.03 12.03
CA GLU A 64 6.36 10.37 13.34
C GLU A 64 7.75 9.97 13.84
N LEU A 65 8.58 9.40 12.97
CA LEU A 65 9.97 9.05 13.30
C LEU A 65 10.77 10.29 13.72
N LEU A 66 10.67 11.38 12.95
CA LEU A 66 11.36 12.62 13.28
C LEU A 66 10.85 13.26 14.57
N GLU A 67 9.55 13.21 14.87
CA GLU A 67 9.01 13.69 16.14
C GLU A 67 9.48 12.85 17.33
N SER A 68 9.72 11.55 17.13
CA SER A 68 10.26 10.66 18.16
C SER A 68 11.76 10.87 18.44
N TYR A 69 12.48 11.46 17.49
CA TYR A 69 13.91 11.69 17.61
C TYR A 69 14.22 12.77 18.66
N SER A 70 15.01 12.39 19.68
CA SER A 70 15.19 13.21 20.90
C SER A 70 15.80 14.61 20.70
N LYS A 71 16.46 14.86 19.56
CA LYS A 71 17.07 16.16 19.24
C LYS A 71 16.13 17.08 18.45
N THR A 72 14.95 16.58 18.06
CA THR A 72 13.97 17.39 17.34
C THR A 72 13.41 18.48 18.26
N PRO A 73 13.44 19.76 17.84
CA PRO A 73 12.89 20.84 18.64
C PRO A 73 11.37 20.70 18.81
N GLU A 74 10.90 20.73 20.05
CA GLU A 74 9.47 20.69 20.37
C GLU A 74 8.73 21.90 19.76
N GLY A 75 7.58 21.64 19.13
CA GLY A 75 6.72 22.69 18.56
C GLY A 75 7.08 23.14 17.16
N VAL A 76 8.04 22.50 16.49
CA VAL A 76 8.32 22.72 15.06
C VAL A 76 7.36 21.89 14.21
N THR A 77 6.68 22.54 13.27
CA THR A 77 5.85 21.84 12.28
C THR A 77 6.72 21.28 11.17
N ILE A 78 6.84 19.95 11.12
CA ILE A 78 7.57 19.24 10.08
C ILE A 78 6.68 19.10 8.85
N ASN A 79 7.20 19.52 7.69
CA ASN A 79 6.55 19.39 6.39
C ASN A 79 7.56 18.81 5.38
N GLU A 80 7.11 18.46 4.18
CA GLU A 80 8.01 17.98 3.11
C GLU A 80 9.14 18.96 2.77
N ASN A 81 8.90 20.27 2.93
CA ASN A 81 9.91 21.29 2.64
C ASN A 81 10.92 21.53 3.79
N THR A 82 10.71 20.89 4.94
CA THR A 82 11.57 21.07 6.12
C THR A 82 12.96 20.49 5.82
N SER A 83 14.00 21.31 6.05
CA SER A 83 15.39 20.94 5.90
C SER A 83 15.98 20.41 7.21
N PHE A 84 16.65 19.26 7.14
CA PHE A 84 17.29 18.64 8.30
C PHE A 84 18.29 19.59 8.97
N SER A 85 19.18 20.22 8.19
CA SER A 85 20.20 21.10 8.78
C SER A 85 19.70 22.50 9.13
N LYS A 86 18.83 23.11 8.30
CA LYS A 86 18.44 24.52 8.50
C LYS A 86 17.28 24.69 9.49
N ASP A 87 16.28 23.81 9.41
CA ASP A 87 15.04 23.97 10.17
C ASP A 87 15.04 23.11 11.43
N LEU A 88 15.53 21.87 11.34
CA LEU A 88 15.66 20.97 12.50
C LEU A 88 17.01 21.14 13.23
N GLY A 89 17.98 21.81 12.61
CA GLY A 89 19.28 22.09 13.22
C GLY A 89 20.17 20.86 13.36
N TYR A 90 19.91 19.79 12.62
CA TYR A 90 20.68 18.55 12.67
C TYR A 90 22.10 18.76 12.15
N ASP A 91 23.06 18.22 12.89
CA ASP A 91 24.44 18.12 12.44
C ASP A 91 24.64 16.95 11.46
N SER A 92 25.86 16.78 10.95
CA SER A 92 26.17 15.69 10.01
C SER A 92 26.03 14.29 10.62
N PHE A 93 26.14 14.15 11.94
CA PHE A 93 26.02 12.88 12.64
C PHE A 93 24.55 12.54 12.90
N ASP A 94 23.75 13.54 13.26
CA ASP A 94 22.29 13.43 13.43
C ASP A 94 21.62 12.94 12.15
N VAL A 95 22.04 13.47 10.99
CA VAL A 95 21.52 13.02 9.68
C VAL A 95 21.83 11.54 9.43
N VAL A 96 23.01 11.06 9.83
CA VAL A 96 23.38 9.63 9.68
C VAL A 96 22.51 8.75 10.59
N GLU A 97 22.23 9.18 11.82
CA GLU A 97 21.33 8.46 12.72
C GLU A 97 19.91 8.36 12.14
N VAL A 98 19.36 9.48 11.67
CA VAL A 98 18.02 9.53 11.06
C VAL A 98 17.95 8.65 9.82
N VAL A 99 18.99 8.64 8.97
CA VAL A 99 19.04 7.78 7.79
C VAL A 99 19.03 6.29 8.17
N MET A 100 19.79 5.89 9.20
CA MET A 100 19.78 4.50 9.68
C MET A 100 18.41 4.10 10.27
N GLU A 101 17.72 5.01 10.96
CA GLU A 101 16.37 4.76 11.46
C GLU A 101 15.36 4.61 10.30
N LEU A 102 15.48 5.43 9.25
CA LEU A 102 14.65 5.31 8.05
C LEU A 102 14.90 3.99 7.29
N GLU A 103 16.15 3.56 7.16
CA GLU A 103 16.52 2.26 6.60
C GLU A 103 15.85 1.12 7.37
N TYR A 104 15.87 1.18 8.70
CA TYR A 104 15.24 0.20 9.56
C TYR A 104 13.71 0.19 9.42
N GLU A 105 13.08 1.38 9.48
CA GLU A 105 11.63 1.55 9.46
C GLU A 105 10.97 1.03 8.16
N PHE A 106 11.63 1.29 7.02
CA PHE A 106 11.13 0.87 5.71
C PHE A 106 11.81 -0.39 5.17
N SER A 107 12.73 -1.00 5.92
CA SER A 107 13.51 -2.18 5.53
C SER A 107 14.24 -2.00 4.18
N ILE A 108 14.82 -0.82 3.97
CA ILE A 108 15.58 -0.45 2.77
C ILE A 108 17.07 -0.23 3.10
N LEU A 109 17.88 -0.11 2.05
CA LEU A 109 19.27 0.32 2.16
C LEU A 109 19.45 1.59 1.33
N ILE A 110 19.91 2.67 1.97
CA ILE A 110 20.18 3.96 1.35
C ILE A 110 21.71 4.07 1.19
N PRO A 111 22.25 4.01 -0.03
CA PRO A 111 23.69 4.15 -0.22
C PRO A 111 24.16 5.54 0.20
N ASP A 112 25.38 5.62 0.75
CA ASP A 112 25.96 6.87 1.29
C ASP A 112 25.84 8.07 0.33
N LYS A 113 26.03 7.84 -0.98
CA LYS A 113 25.94 8.89 -2.00
C LYS A 113 24.55 9.51 -2.09
N GLU A 114 23.51 8.69 -1.95
CA GLU A 114 22.12 9.16 -1.99
C GLU A 114 21.72 9.77 -0.65
N ALA A 115 22.20 9.19 0.47
CA ALA A 115 22.03 9.78 1.80
C ALA A 115 22.59 11.21 1.88
N ASP A 116 23.76 11.47 1.29
CA ASP A 116 24.38 12.81 1.24
C ASP A 116 23.54 13.84 0.45
N GLU A 117 22.75 13.37 -0.52
CA GLU A 117 21.88 14.19 -1.37
C GLU A 117 20.54 14.52 -0.70
N ILE A 118 20.12 13.74 0.31
CA ILE A 118 18.89 13.95 1.08
C ILE A 118 19.10 15.11 2.07
N LYS A 119 18.54 16.29 1.75
CA LYS A 119 18.64 17.52 2.56
C LYS A 119 17.31 17.93 3.21
N THR A 120 16.21 17.37 2.74
CA THR A 120 14.84 17.73 3.15
C THR A 120 13.98 16.48 3.35
N VAL A 121 12.94 16.61 4.16
CA VAL A 121 12.00 15.51 4.45
C VAL A 121 11.33 15.00 3.17
N GLY A 122 10.92 15.89 2.28
CA GLY A 122 10.29 15.54 1.01
C GLY A 122 11.21 14.74 0.10
N GLN A 123 12.51 15.03 0.11
CA GLN A 123 13.49 14.22 -0.64
C GLN A 123 13.63 12.81 -0.07
N ALA A 124 13.59 12.64 1.25
CA ALA A 124 13.60 11.34 1.88
C ALA A 124 12.33 10.54 1.52
N VAL A 125 11.15 11.17 1.61
CA VAL A 125 9.87 10.57 1.22
C VAL A 125 9.88 10.17 -0.25
N ASP A 126 10.33 11.06 -1.14
CA ASP A 126 10.42 10.79 -2.57
C ASP A 126 11.40 9.64 -2.86
N PHE A 127 12.50 9.55 -2.11
CA PHE A 127 13.45 8.46 -2.23
C PHE A 127 12.82 7.12 -1.86
N ILE A 128 12.19 7.04 -0.69
CA ILE A 128 11.53 5.83 -0.18
C ILE A 128 10.42 5.40 -1.14
N SER A 129 9.64 6.35 -1.68
CA SER A 129 8.54 6.05 -2.62
C SER A 129 9.00 5.40 -3.94
N ARG A 130 10.28 5.56 -4.31
CA ARG A 130 10.86 4.94 -5.51
C ARG A 130 11.36 3.53 -5.25
N GLN A 131 11.48 3.12 -3.99
CA GLN A 131 11.95 1.78 -3.63
C GLN A 131 10.77 0.79 -3.69
N PRO A 132 10.78 -0.17 -4.63
CA PRO A 132 9.68 -1.12 -4.77
C PRO A 132 9.60 -2.11 -3.60
N ASP A 133 10.69 -2.25 -2.83
CA ASP A 133 10.83 -3.18 -1.72
C ASP A 133 10.54 -2.53 -0.35
N ALA A 134 10.21 -1.23 -0.32
CA ALA A 134 9.84 -0.53 0.92
C ALA A 134 8.50 -1.09 1.46
N CYS A 135 8.47 -1.45 2.74
CA CYS A 135 7.39 -2.21 3.38
C CYS A 135 6.65 -1.46 4.51
#